data_AF-A0A0D6KB58-F1
#
_entry.id   AF-A0A0D6KB58-F1
#
_cell.length_a   1.000
_cell.length_b   1.000
_cell.length_c   1.000
_cell.angle_alpha   90.00
_cell.angle_beta   90.00
_cell.angle_gamma   90.00
#
_symmetry.space_group_name_H-M   'P 1'
#
loop_
_entity.id
_entity.type
_entity.pdbx_description
1 polymer ?
#
loop_
_entity_poly.entity_id
_entity_poly.type
_entity_poly.pdbx_seq_one_letter_code
_entity_poly.pdbx_strand_id
1 'polypeptide(L)'
;METYKGFSEPPKQENQQRKLGDYAELLARWIVDLVSLPVSFVAHLVAQFITPGASGTKIVGAIGFFIGTLLSTDGIWQVMFQGVPIFPWFEDTWIGWIGWLQLPFNPLFWLSFGISALVQIMEAKTLRGKDPNQAKSEFESSKQFTLGSKPSGSIDLTVALWGDYKRAGMKERHTSGAIALFFWVFDVTTTFVGRNPWRYTNPSQIMACLLYNFVSMMAGEIGYSIWKLTKK
;
A
#
# COMPACT_ATOMS: atom_id res chain seq x y z
N MET A 1 -16.16 20.93 -95.76
CA MET A 1 -15.32 21.83 -94.94
C MET A 1 -15.91 21.79 -93.54
N GLU A 2 -15.45 20.87 -92.68
CA GLU A 2 -14.27 21.07 -91.79
C GLU A 2 -14.49 22.27 -90.86
N THR A 3 -14.48 22.16 -89.53
CA THR A 3 -13.52 21.42 -88.70
C THR A 3 -14.05 21.24 -87.28
N TYR A 4 -13.89 20.03 -86.73
CA TYR A 4 -13.90 19.75 -85.29
C TYR A 4 -12.60 20.29 -84.68
N LYS A 5 -12.67 20.98 -83.53
CA LYS A 5 -11.52 21.18 -82.63
C LYS A 5 -11.87 20.66 -81.24
N GLY A 6 -11.28 19.51 -80.92
CA GLY A 6 -11.30 18.94 -79.58
C GLY A 6 -10.45 19.77 -78.61
N PHE A 7 -10.96 19.92 -77.40
CA PHE A 7 -10.18 20.27 -76.22
C PHE A 7 -10.19 19.04 -75.31
N SER A 8 -9.06 18.35 -75.25
CA SER A 8 -8.75 17.34 -74.25
C SER A 8 -8.21 18.03 -73.00
N GLU A 9 -8.98 18.07 -71.92
CA GLU A 9 -8.44 18.35 -70.58
C GLU A 9 -7.59 17.14 -70.12
N PRO A 10 -6.39 17.33 -69.56
CA PRO A 10 -5.65 16.24 -68.93
C PRO A 10 -6.29 15.88 -67.57
N PRO A 11 -6.27 14.59 -67.16
CA PRO A 11 -6.91 14.17 -65.93
C PRO A 11 -6.15 14.62 -64.68
N LYS A 12 -6.91 15.01 -63.66
CA LYS A 12 -6.53 15.49 -62.33
C LYS A 12 -5.49 14.58 -61.63
N GLN A 13 -4.30 15.13 -61.36
CA GLN A 13 -3.27 14.56 -60.47
C GLN A 13 -3.55 14.75 -58.96
N GLU A 14 -4.66 15.36 -58.59
CA GLU A 14 -4.98 15.75 -57.21
C GLU A 14 -5.26 14.56 -56.27
N ASN A 15 -5.65 13.40 -56.83
CA ASN A 15 -5.99 12.20 -56.05
C ASN A 15 -4.78 11.40 -55.55
N GLN A 16 -3.60 11.61 -56.15
CA GLN A 16 -2.39 10.83 -55.83
C GLN A 16 -1.59 11.47 -54.69
N GLN A 17 -1.59 12.80 -54.60
CA GLN A 17 -0.95 13.55 -53.50
C GLN A 17 -1.67 13.38 -52.16
N ARG A 18 -3.02 13.33 -52.15
CA ARG A 18 -3.80 13.01 -50.94
C ARG A 18 -3.49 11.62 -50.39
N LYS A 19 -3.38 10.60 -51.26
CA LYS A 19 -2.99 9.24 -50.86
C LYS A 19 -1.59 9.18 -50.25
N LEU A 20 -0.60 9.87 -50.82
CA LEU A 20 0.77 9.89 -50.27
C LEU A 20 0.86 10.61 -48.92
N GLY A 21 0.09 11.68 -48.73
CA GLY A 21 -0.07 12.35 -47.44
C GLY A 21 -0.65 11.42 -46.38
N ASP A 22 -1.69 10.66 -46.71
CA ASP A 22 -2.31 9.69 -45.80
C ASP A 22 -1.34 8.55 -45.41
N TYR A 23 -0.51 8.06 -46.34
CA TYR A 23 0.50 7.04 -46.03
C TYR A 23 1.63 7.58 -45.16
N ALA A 24 2.06 8.83 -45.39
CA ALA A 24 3.06 9.49 -44.57
C ALA A 24 2.55 9.76 -43.14
N GLU A 25 1.28 10.17 -43.01
CA GLU A 25 0.62 10.34 -41.70
C GLU A 25 0.43 9.01 -40.97
N LEU A 26 0.09 7.94 -41.69
CA LEU A 26 0.00 6.59 -41.14
C LEU A 26 1.37 6.12 -40.62
N LEU A 27 2.44 6.30 -41.39
CA LEU A 27 3.81 5.97 -40.99
C LEU A 27 4.28 6.79 -39.78
N ALA A 28 3.96 8.08 -39.76
CA ALA A 28 4.26 8.96 -38.63
C ALA A 28 3.54 8.50 -37.36
N ARG A 29 2.26 8.11 -37.44
CA ARG A 29 1.53 7.51 -36.32
C ARG A 29 2.16 6.21 -35.84
N TRP A 30 2.53 5.30 -36.76
CA TRP A 30 3.19 4.05 -36.38
C TRP A 30 4.53 4.28 -35.68
N ILE A 31 5.33 5.24 -36.14
CA ILE A 31 6.62 5.58 -35.51
C ILE A 31 6.38 6.19 -34.12
N VAL A 32 5.43 7.12 -33.99
CA VAL A 32 5.10 7.74 -32.70
C VAL A 32 4.52 6.71 -31.72
N ASP A 33 3.67 5.80 -32.18
CA ASP A 33 3.10 4.73 -31.36
C ASP A 33 4.19 3.73 -30.93
N LEU A 34 5.11 3.36 -31.83
CA LEU A 34 6.23 2.47 -31.52
C LEU A 34 7.19 3.09 -30.50
N VAL A 35 7.50 4.39 -30.63
CA VAL A 35 8.39 5.12 -29.72
C VAL A 35 7.71 5.44 -28.39
N SER A 36 6.38 5.62 -28.38
CA SER A 36 5.61 5.87 -27.15
C SER A 36 5.27 4.58 -26.38
N LEU A 37 5.36 3.40 -27.01
CA LEU A 37 5.07 2.11 -26.38
C LEU A 37 5.93 1.85 -25.12
N PRO A 38 7.26 2.04 -25.13
CA PRO A 38 8.08 1.86 -23.93
C PRO A 38 7.76 2.87 -22.83
N VAL A 39 7.53 4.13 -23.19
CA VAL A 39 7.20 5.21 -22.24
C VAL A 39 5.83 4.96 -21.59
N SER A 40 4.85 4.59 -22.40
CA SER A 40 3.49 4.27 -21.95
C SER A 40 3.47 3.01 -21.08
N PHE A 41 4.26 2.00 -21.44
CA PHE A 41 4.42 0.79 -20.63
C PHE A 41 5.02 1.10 -19.24
N VAL A 42 6.09 1.89 -19.18
CA VAL A 42 6.68 2.33 -17.91
C VAL A 42 5.70 3.17 -17.11
N ALA A 43 4.98 4.10 -17.75
CA ALA A 43 3.94 4.90 -17.09
C ALA A 43 2.82 4.03 -16.51
N HIS A 44 2.38 2.99 -17.22
CA HIS A 44 1.37 2.05 -16.71
C HIS A 44 1.90 1.20 -15.56
N LEU A 45 3.15 0.74 -15.63
CA LEU A 45 3.80 0.03 -14.52
C LEU A 45 3.86 0.91 -13.27
N VAL A 46 4.34 2.14 -13.41
CA VAL A 46 4.42 3.10 -12.30
C VAL A 46 3.02 3.44 -11.78
N ALA A 47 2.04 3.64 -12.66
CA ALA A 47 0.66 3.90 -12.27
C ALA A 47 0.06 2.76 -11.44
N GLN A 48 0.41 1.50 -11.71
CA GLN A 48 -0.03 0.37 -10.89
C GLN A 48 0.47 0.46 -9.45
N PHE A 49 1.62 1.09 -9.19
CA PHE A 49 2.24 1.21 -7.86
C PHE A 49 1.93 2.52 -7.12
N ILE A 50 1.38 3.52 -7.80
CA ILE A 50 1.05 4.83 -7.20
C ILE A 50 -0.46 5.00 -7.06
N THR A 51 -1.27 4.38 -7.95
CA THR A 51 -2.72 4.57 -7.96
C THR A 51 -3.40 3.78 -6.83
N PRO A 52 -4.10 4.44 -5.89
CA PRO A 52 -4.83 3.74 -4.84
C PRO A 52 -5.86 2.76 -5.42
N GLY A 53 -5.84 1.51 -4.96
CA GLY A 53 -6.78 0.46 -5.41
C GLY A 53 -6.31 -0.36 -6.62
N ALA A 54 -5.25 0.07 -7.31
CA ALA A 54 -4.61 -0.71 -8.37
C ALA A 54 -3.95 -2.00 -7.84
N SER A 55 -3.71 -2.97 -8.72
CA SER A 55 -3.13 -4.26 -8.33
C SER A 55 -1.71 -4.11 -7.77
N GLY A 56 -0.90 -3.20 -8.32
CA GLY A 56 0.46 -2.95 -7.84
C GLY A 56 0.50 -2.36 -6.42
N THR A 57 -0.37 -1.40 -6.10
CA THR A 57 -0.47 -0.83 -4.74
C THR A 57 -0.94 -1.86 -3.72
N LYS A 58 -1.86 -2.76 -4.10
CA LYS A 58 -2.27 -3.89 -3.25
C LYS A 58 -1.10 -4.82 -2.90
N ILE A 59 -0.29 -5.14 -3.90
CA ILE A 59 0.90 -5.99 -3.73
C ILE A 59 1.94 -5.28 -2.86
N VAL A 60 2.24 -4.01 -3.13
CA VAL A 60 3.19 -3.23 -2.32
C VAL A 60 2.73 -3.10 -0.88
N GLY A 61 1.44 -2.84 -0.65
CA GLY A 61 0.88 -2.82 0.70
C GLY A 61 1.00 -4.18 1.40
N ALA A 62 0.69 -5.27 0.70
CA ALA A 62 0.79 -6.62 1.27
C ALA A 62 2.25 -7.01 1.59
N ILE A 63 3.20 -6.68 0.70
CA ILE A 63 4.63 -6.90 0.90
C ILE A 63 5.13 -6.04 2.06
N GLY A 64 4.78 -4.75 2.08
CA GLY A 64 5.15 -3.85 3.17
C GLY A 64 4.62 -4.32 4.51
N PHE A 65 3.35 -4.78 4.56
CA PHE A 65 2.80 -5.39 5.77
C PHE A 65 3.56 -6.64 6.16
N PHE A 66 3.79 -7.57 5.23
CA PHE A 66 4.50 -8.81 5.53
C PHE A 66 5.93 -8.58 6.04
N ILE A 67 6.68 -7.69 5.39
CA ILE A 67 8.04 -7.31 5.81
C ILE A 67 7.99 -6.65 7.19
N GLY A 68 7.08 -5.69 7.40
CA GLY A 68 6.90 -5.04 8.70
C GLY A 68 6.54 -6.03 9.81
N THR A 69 5.60 -6.94 9.56
CA THR A 69 5.25 -8.04 10.47
C THR A 69 6.47 -8.91 10.77
N LEU A 70 7.23 -9.28 9.76
CA LEU A 70 8.42 -10.14 9.91
C LEU A 70 9.53 -9.45 10.72
N LEU A 71 9.75 -8.15 10.52
CA LEU A 71 10.71 -7.35 11.30
C LEU A 71 10.30 -7.27 12.78
N SER A 72 9.03 -6.97 13.07
CA SER A 72 8.52 -6.93 14.45
C SER A 72 8.46 -8.33 15.09
N THR A 73 8.23 -9.38 14.29
CA THR A 73 8.23 -10.78 14.74
C THR A 73 9.55 -11.15 15.42
N ASP A 74 10.66 -10.59 14.94
CA ASP A 74 11.98 -10.88 15.49
C ASP A 74 12.13 -10.42 16.96
N GLY A 75 11.56 -9.25 17.32
CA GLY A 75 11.56 -8.79 18.71
C GLY A 75 10.73 -9.69 19.61
N ILE A 76 9.53 -10.10 19.16
CA ILE A 76 8.66 -11.01 19.91
C ILE A 76 9.31 -12.39 20.05
N TRP A 77 9.90 -12.90 18.97
CA TRP A 77 10.62 -14.18 18.92
C TRP A 77 11.74 -14.23 19.96
N GLN A 78 12.56 -13.18 20.02
CA GLN A 78 13.66 -13.09 20.97
C GLN A 78 13.17 -12.93 22.41
N VAL A 79 12.20 -12.05 22.66
CA VAL A 79 11.78 -11.69 24.02
C VAL A 79 10.86 -12.72 24.66
N MET A 80 9.89 -13.27 23.90
CA MET A 80 8.90 -14.19 24.45
C MET A 80 9.33 -15.66 24.36
N PHE A 81 10.06 -16.03 23.32
CA PHE A 81 10.41 -17.41 23.04
C PHE A 81 11.90 -17.69 23.17
N GLN A 82 12.70 -16.70 23.60
CA GLN A 82 14.16 -16.79 23.74
C GLN A 82 14.83 -17.28 22.45
N GLY A 83 14.22 -16.93 21.32
CA GLY A 83 14.66 -17.37 20.01
C GLY A 83 15.96 -16.66 19.60
N VAL A 84 16.79 -17.36 18.82
CA VAL A 84 17.97 -16.76 18.20
C VAL A 84 17.50 -15.70 17.19
N PRO A 85 18.11 -14.50 17.14
CA PRO A 85 17.67 -13.43 16.24
C PRO A 85 17.51 -13.90 14.79
N ILE A 86 16.39 -13.54 14.18
CA ILE A 86 16.05 -13.89 12.80
C ILE A 86 16.94 -13.13 11.82
N PHE A 87 17.27 -11.88 12.16
CA PHE A 87 18.08 -11.01 11.32
C PHE A 87 19.44 -10.70 11.94
N PRO A 88 20.49 -10.55 11.11
CA PRO A 88 21.86 -10.28 11.59
C PRO A 88 22.09 -8.85 12.05
N TRP A 89 21.15 -7.94 11.82
CA TRP A 89 21.38 -6.52 12.08
C TRP A 89 21.37 -6.24 13.56
N PHE A 90 22.44 -5.58 14.01
CA PHE A 90 22.63 -5.24 15.41
C PHE A 90 22.57 -6.47 16.31
N GLU A 91 23.11 -7.60 15.85
CA GLU A 91 23.20 -8.85 16.60
C GLU A 91 24.55 -9.54 16.40
N ASP A 92 25.08 -10.15 17.48
CA ASP A 92 26.34 -10.91 17.40
C ASP A 92 26.12 -12.33 16.85
N THR A 93 24.93 -12.87 17.07
CA THR A 93 24.50 -14.16 16.54
C THR A 93 23.12 -14.02 15.90
N TRP A 94 22.89 -14.78 14.83
CA TRP A 94 21.58 -14.85 14.17
C TRP A 94 21.38 -16.26 13.63
N ILE A 95 20.14 -16.58 13.29
CA ILE A 95 19.72 -17.93 12.90
C ILE A 95 20.46 -18.45 11.65
N GLY A 96 21.05 -17.55 10.86
CA GLY A 96 21.81 -17.88 9.65
C GLY A 96 20.93 -18.29 8.49
N TRP A 97 21.50 -18.36 7.29
CA TRP A 97 20.78 -18.69 6.06
C TRP A 97 20.12 -20.08 6.08
N ILE A 98 20.76 -21.06 6.71
CA ILE A 98 20.19 -22.40 6.87
C ILE A 98 19.04 -22.38 7.90
N GLY A 99 19.20 -21.62 8.98
CA GLY A 99 18.16 -21.46 9.99
C GLY A 99 16.89 -20.83 9.43
N TRP A 100 17.01 -19.92 8.46
CA TRP A 100 15.86 -19.39 7.71
C TRP A 100 15.05 -20.45 6.98
N LEU A 101 15.69 -21.51 6.48
CA LEU A 101 14.99 -22.63 5.85
C LEU A 101 14.26 -23.50 6.89
N GLN A 102 14.76 -23.53 8.12
CA GLN A 102 14.18 -24.30 9.22
C GLN A 102 13.08 -23.54 9.97
N LEU A 103 13.13 -22.21 9.96
CA LEU A 103 12.22 -21.30 10.66
C LEU A 103 10.72 -21.60 10.40
N PRO A 104 10.26 -21.88 9.16
CA PRO A 104 8.87 -22.20 8.88
C PRO A 104 8.38 -23.51 9.50
N PHE A 105 9.29 -24.41 9.90
CA PHE A 105 8.95 -25.67 10.55
C PHE A 105 8.87 -25.54 12.08
N ASN A 106 9.19 -24.36 12.62
CA ASN A 106 9.08 -24.09 14.05
C ASN A 106 7.71 -23.48 14.39
N PRO A 107 6.85 -24.15 15.17
CA PRO A 107 5.55 -23.61 15.55
C PRO A 107 5.62 -22.30 16.35
N LEU A 108 6.68 -22.10 17.14
CA LEU A 108 6.87 -20.89 17.95
C LEU A 108 7.13 -19.66 17.08
N PHE A 109 7.74 -19.84 15.90
CA PHE A 109 7.90 -18.75 14.93
C PHE A 109 6.54 -18.27 14.44
N TRP A 110 5.64 -19.17 14.07
CA TRP A 110 4.29 -18.81 13.63
C TRP A 110 3.46 -18.17 14.74
N LEU A 111 3.65 -18.58 15.98
CA LEU A 111 3.03 -17.93 17.13
C LEU A 111 3.55 -16.50 17.28
N SER A 112 4.87 -16.29 17.20
CA SER A 112 5.49 -14.96 17.23
C SER A 112 4.98 -14.07 16.10
N PHE A 113 4.91 -14.62 14.88
CA PHE A 113 4.42 -13.92 13.70
C PHE A 113 2.94 -13.57 13.84
N GLY A 114 2.13 -14.47 14.40
CA GLY A 114 0.72 -14.23 14.69
C GLY A 114 0.53 -13.10 15.70
N ILE A 115 1.31 -13.07 16.79
CA ILE A 115 1.27 -11.99 17.78
C ILE A 115 1.68 -10.66 17.13
N SER A 116 2.78 -10.64 16.36
CA SER A 116 3.23 -9.45 15.62
C SER A 116 2.12 -8.91 14.69
N ALA A 117 1.51 -9.79 13.88
CA ALA A 117 0.44 -9.40 12.98
C ALA A 117 -0.78 -8.83 13.75
N LEU A 118 -1.13 -9.41 14.91
CA LEU A 118 -2.21 -8.93 15.75
C LEU A 118 -1.91 -7.55 16.32
N VAL A 119 -0.71 -7.32 16.86
CA VAL A 119 -0.24 -6.03 17.38
C VAL A 119 -0.40 -4.96 16.30
N GLN A 120 0.17 -5.17 15.12
CA GLN A 120 0.14 -4.21 14.01
C GLN A 120 -1.27 -3.93 13.50
N ILE A 121 -2.13 -4.95 13.41
CA ILE A 121 -3.54 -4.78 13.03
C ILE A 121 -4.28 -3.94 14.08
N MET A 122 -4.00 -4.15 15.36
CA MET A 122 -4.66 -3.43 16.46
C MET A 122 -4.20 -1.97 16.52
N GLU A 123 -2.90 -1.72 16.40
CA GLU A 123 -2.33 -0.36 16.33
C GLU A 123 -2.86 0.43 15.15
N ALA A 124 -2.87 -0.16 13.95
CA ALA A 124 -3.38 0.53 12.76
C ALA A 124 -4.90 0.74 12.78
N LYS A 125 -5.65 -0.03 13.59
CA LYS A 125 -7.08 0.20 13.82
C LYS A 125 -7.34 1.33 14.81
N THR A 126 -6.54 1.42 15.87
CA THR A 126 -6.74 2.41 16.94
C THR A 126 -6.28 3.80 16.53
N LEU A 127 -5.19 3.92 15.76
CA LEU A 127 -4.70 5.20 15.20
C LEU A 127 -5.65 5.82 14.17
N ARG A 128 -6.59 5.05 13.60
CA ARG A 128 -7.57 5.50 12.60
C ARG A 128 -9.00 5.67 13.13
N GLY A 129 -9.19 5.66 14.45
CA GLY A 129 -10.49 6.06 15.02
C GLY A 129 -10.84 7.48 14.56
N LYS A 130 -11.95 7.66 13.84
CA LYS A 130 -12.42 9.00 13.43
C LYS A 130 -12.76 9.82 14.67
N ASP A 131 -12.35 11.09 14.69
CA ASP A 131 -12.80 11.98 15.74
C ASP A 131 -14.34 12.06 15.72
N PRO A 132 -15.03 11.96 16.87
CA PRO A 132 -16.48 12.04 16.94
C PRO A 132 -17.05 13.27 16.21
N ASN A 133 -16.34 14.40 16.23
CA ASN A 133 -16.77 15.62 15.56
C ASN A 133 -16.63 15.52 14.03
N GLN A 134 -15.58 14.86 13.53
CA GLN A 134 -15.42 14.58 12.09
C GLN A 134 -16.46 13.57 11.62
N ALA A 135 -16.67 12.48 12.36
CA ALA A 135 -17.69 11.48 12.06
C ALA A 135 -19.11 12.08 12.07
N LYS A 136 -19.38 13.01 13.01
CA LYS A 136 -20.64 13.76 13.07
C LYS A 136 -20.82 14.65 11.84
N SER A 137 -19.81 15.45 11.50
CA SER A 137 -19.85 16.36 10.35
C SER A 137 -20.06 15.60 9.04
N GLU A 138 -19.38 14.47 8.85
CA GLU A 138 -19.56 13.62 7.66
C GLU A 138 -20.97 13.03 7.60
N PHE A 139 -21.49 12.51 8.71
CA PHE A 139 -22.85 11.98 8.79
C PHE A 139 -23.94 13.05 8.54
N GLU A 140 -23.77 14.24 9.11
CA GLU A 140 -24.70 15.35 8.89
C GLU A 140 -24.65 15.86 7.45
N SER A 141 -23.47 15.87 6.83
CA SER A 141 -23.32 16.22 5.40
C SER A 141 -23.94 15.19 4.46
N SER A 142 -23.88 13.89 4.80
CA SER A 142 -24.45 12.83 3.95
C SER A 142 -25.98 12.76 4.02
N LYS A 143 -26.58 13.20 5.14
CA LYS A 143 -28.03 13.24 5.32
C LYS A 143 -28.75 14.14 4.29
N GLN A 144 -28.05 15.08 3.68
CA GLN A 144 -28.62 16.02 2.70
C GLN A 144 -28.83 15.37 1.32
N PHE A 145 -28.27 14.17 1.08
CA PHE A 145 -28.34 13.44 -0.19
C PHE A 145 -29.23 12.20 -0.10
N THR A 146 -30.40 12.29 0.54
CA THR A 146 -31.43 11.25 0.51
C THR A 146 -31.93 11.04 -0.92
N LEU A 147 -31.22 10.20 -1.68
CA LEU A 147 -31.64 9.73 -3.00
C LEU A 147 -32.83 8.78 -2.82
N GLY A 148 -33.73 8.79 -3.80
CA GLY A 148 -34.92 7.94 -3.85
C GLY A 148 -34.64 6.43 -3.82
N SER A 149 -35.68 5.63 -4.03
CA SER A 149 -35.69 4.16 -3.81
C SER A 149 -34.40 3.44 -4.24
N LYS A 150 -33.84 2.68 -3.29
CA LYS A 150 -32.59 1.92 -3.31
C LYS A 150 -32.39 1.05 -4.57
N PRO A 151 -31.30 1.25 -5.35
CA PRO A 151 -30.81 0.24 -6.29
C PRO A 151 -30.27 -0.96 -5.51
N SER A 152 -30.75 -2.18 -5.81
CA SER A 152 -30.23 -3.41 -5.20
C SER A 152 -28.75 -3.57 -5.54
N GLY A 153 -27.90 -3.73 -4.52
CA GLY A 153 -26.45 -3.88 -4.68
C GLY A 153 -25.58 -2.67 -4.27
N SER A 154 -26.19 -1.53 -3.91
CA SER A 154 -25.45 -0.35 -3.41
C SER A 154 -25.49 -0.23 -1.88
N ILE A 155 -24.34 0.10 -1.27
CA ILE A 155 -24.21 0.36 0.17
C ILE A 155 -24.85 1.72 0.47
N ASP A 156 -25.79 1.76 1.41
CA ASP A 156 -26.37 3.01 1.89
C ASP A 156 -25.31 3.77 2.71
N LEU A 157 -24.78 4.83 2.11
CA LEU A 157 -23.75 5.68 2.69
C LEU A 157 -24.19 6.25 4.05
N THR A 158 -25.47 6.53 4.22
CA THR A 158 -26.05 7.08 5.45
C THR A 158 -26.05 6.04 6.57
N VAL A 159 -26.35 4.78 6.26
CA VAL A 159 -26.30 3.66 7.22
C VAL A 159 -24.86 3.36 7.63
N ALA A 160 -23.91 3.39 6.68
CA ALA A 160 -22.49 3.21 6.97
C ALA A 160 -21.95 4.33 7.87
N LEU A 161 -22.24 5.60 7.54
CA LEU A 161 -21.81 6.77 8.33
C LEU A 161 -22.48 6.84 9.70
N TRP A 162 -23.73 6.38 9.83
CA TRP A 162 -24.39 6.23 11.13
C TRP A 162 -23.71 5.20 12.03
N GLY A 163 -23.26 4.08 11.44
CA GLY A 163 -22.48 3.06 12.14
C GLY A 163 -21.14 3.61 12.63
N ASP A 164 -20.43 4.35 11.78
CA ASP A 164 -19.18 5.02 12.12
C ASP A 164 -19.38 6.06 13.25
N TYR A 165 -20.43 6.87 13.19
CA TYR A 165 -20.75 7.86 14.22
C TYR A 165 -21.08 7.21 15.59
N LYS A 166 -21.85 6.12 15.59
CA LYS A 166 -22.17 5.38 16.83
C LYS A 166 -20.93 4.74 17.48
N ARG A 167 -19.98 4.26 16.68
CA ARG A 167 -18.73 3.66 17.15
C ARG A 167 -17.76 4.72 17.67
N ALA A 168 -17.60 5.81 16.93
CA ALA A 168 -16.75 6.94 17.32
C ALA A 168 -17.12 7.51 18.72
N GLY A 169 -18.41 7.47 19.10
CA GLY A 169 -18.90 8.07 20.35
C GLY A 169 -18.98 7.18 21.59
N MET A 170 -18.97 5.84 21.50
CA MET A 170 -19.24 4.97 22.67
C MET A 170 -18.11 3.98 22.98
N LYS A 171 -17.63 3.99 24.23
CA LYS A 171 -16.76 2.99 24.92
C LYS A 171 -15.39 2.68 24.26
N GLU A 172 -15.24 2.91 22.97
CA GLU A 172 -14.02 2.76 22.21
C GLU A 172 -12.94 3.76 22.68
N ARG A 173 -13.25 5.01 23.04
CA ARG A 173 -12.18 5.97 23.40
C ARG A 173 -11.31 5.57 24.60
N HIS A 174 -11.91 5.01 25.66
CA HIS A 174 -11.15 4.56 26.83
C HIS A 174 -10.65 3.12 26.70
N THR A 175 -11.50 2.17 26.26
CA THR A 175 -11.09 0.76 26.16
C THR A 175 -10.19 0.52 24.94
N SER A 176 -10.48 1.11 23.78
CA SER A 176 -9.59 1.00 22.61
C SER A 176 -8.30 1.80 22.80
N GLY A 177 -8.34 2.95 23.50
CA GLY A 177 -7.15 3.71 23.86
C GLY A 177 -6.24 2.94 24.82
N ALA A 178 -6.80 2.29 25.85
CA ALA A 178 -6.03 1.44 26.76
C ALA A 178 -5.45 0.20 26.05
N ILE A 179 -6.23 -0.43 25.16
CA ILE A 179 -5.76 -1.55 24.34
C ILE A 179 -4.66 -1.09 23.37
N ALA A 180 -4.80 0.08 22.75
CA ALA A 180 -3.78 0.67 21.90
C ALA A 180 -2.49 0.93 22.67
N LEU A 181 -2.60 1.53 23.86
CA LEU A 181 -1.45 1.77 24.72
C LEU A 181 -0.78 0.46 25.14
N PHE A 182 -1.56 -0.58 25.44
CA PHE A 182 -1.01 -1.91 25.74
C PHE A 182 -0.21 -2.46 24.56
N PHE A 183 -0.76 -2.46 23.35
CA PHE A 183 -0.06 -2.95 22.16
C PHE A 183 1.19 -2.12 21.84
N TRP A 184 1.09 -0.79 21.97
CA TRP A 184 2.23 0.10 21.76
C TRP A 184 3.34 -0.13 22.79
N VAL A 185 3.00 -0.22 24.08
CA VAL A 185 3.97 -0.54 25.14
C VAL A 185 4.57 -1.93 24.93
N PHE A 186 3.75 -2.89 24.53
CA PHE A 186 4.21 -4.24 24.20
C PHE A 186 5.22 -4.20 23.04
N ASP A 187 4.90 -3.56 21.91
CA ASP A 187 5.76 -3.49 20.73
C ASP A 187 7.07 -2.73 21.01
N VAL A 188 6.99 -1.61 21.74
CA VAL A 188 8.18 -0.88 22.25
C VAL A 188 9.03 -1.83 23.10
N THR A 189 8.42 -2.54 24.05
CA THR A 189 9.16 -3.42 24.94
C THR A 189 9.82 -4.56 24.16
N THR A 190 9.08 -5.27 23.30
CA THR A 190 9.63 -6.40 22.54
C THR A 190 10.70 -5.96 21.56
N THR A 191 10.57 -4.78 20.96
CA THR A 191 11.56 -4.25 20.03
C THR A 191 12.83 -3.80 20.74
N PHE A 192 12.72 -3.00 21.81
CA PHE A 192 13.89 -2.44 22.51
C PHE A 192 14.55 -3.39 23.51
N VAL A 193 13.81 -4.37 24.05
CA VAL A 193 14.40 -5.45 24.86
C VAL A 193 15.07 -6.47 23.95
N GLY A 194 14.45 -6.82 22.81
CA GLY A 194 15.08 -7.69 21.82
C GLY A 194 16.35 -7.08 21.26
N ARG A 195 16.29 -5.83 20.80
CA ARG A 195 17.45 -5.07 20.31
C ARG A 195 17.71 -3.84 21.13
N ASN A 196 18.49 -4.00 22.20
CA ASN A 196 18.84 -2.91 23.10
C ASN A 196 19.94 -2.00 22.50
N PRO A 197 19.65 -0.75 22.10
CA PRO A 197 20.65 0.15 21.54
C PRO A 197 21.75 0.51 22.54
N TRP A 198 21.47 0.42 23.84
CA TRP A 198 22.42 0.77 24.91
C TRP A 198 23.49 -0.29 25.16
N ARG A 199 23.43 -1.43 24.48
CA ARG A 199 24.51 -2.43 24.51
C ARG A 199 25.75 -1.98 23.74
N TYR A 200 25.60 -1.01 22.86
CA TYR A 200 26.68 -0.46 22.05
C TYR A 200 27.38 0.69 22.74
N THR A 201 28.69 0.78 22.56
CA THR A 201 29.50 1.92 23.03
C THR A 201 29.70 2.97 21.94
N ASN A 202 29.60 2.58 20.66
CA ASN A 202 29.77 3.49 19.54
C ASN A 202 28.49 4.31 19.30
N PRO A 203 28.53 5.65 19.36
CA PRO A 203 27.36 6.50 19.15
C PRO A 203 26.64 6.28 17.81
N SER A 204 27.37 5.97 16.74
CA SER A 204 26.74 5.73 15.43
C SER A 204 25.93 4.43 15.41
N GLN A 205 26.38 3.39 16.12
CA GLN A 205 25.68 2.12 16.26
C GLN A 205 24.44 2.25 17.14
N ILE A 206 24.54 3.02 18.23
CA ILE A 206 23.38 3.36 19.09
C ILE A 206 22.29 4.03 18.24
N MET A 207 22.65 5.06 17.46
CA MET A 207 21.70 5.79 16.61
C MET A 207 21.12 4.91 15.51
N ALA A 208 21.92 4.07 14.87
CA ALA A 208 21.46 3.17 13.82
C ALA A 208 20.52 2.08 14.37
N CYS A 209 20.80 1.55 15.56
CA CYS A 209 19.92 0.58 16.24
C CYS A 209 18.59 1.22 16.67
N LEU A 210 18.63 2.45 17.22
CA LEU A 210 17.43 3.24 17.50
C LEU A 210 16.56 3.42 16.26
N LEU A 211 17.18 3.87 15.16
CA LEU A 211 16.47 4.08 13.91
C LEU A 211 15.87 2.78 13.36
N TYR A 212 16.62 1.69 13.41
CA TYR A 212 16.14 0.36 13.02
C TYR A 212 14.90 -0.05 13.81
N ASN A 213 14.94 0.09 15.14
CA ASN A 213 13.82 -0.24 16.03
C ASN A 213 12.57 0.61 15.71
N PHE A 214 12.72 1.92 15.50
CA PHE A 214 11.59 2.77 15.12
C PHE A 214 11.01 2.37 13.75
N VAL A 215 11.86 2.09 12.77
CA VAL A 215 11.41 1.66 11.44
C VAL A 215 10.72 0.30 11.50
N SER A 216 11.22 -0.66 12.28
CA SER A 216 10.59 -1.99 12.40
C SER A 216 9.19 -1.91 13.02
N MET A 217 9.00 -1.05 14.03
CA MET A 217 7.68 -0.80 14.62
C MET A 217 6.73 -0.16 13.59
N MET A 218 7.17 0.89 12.89
CA MET A 218 6.31 1.63 11.97
C MET A 218 6.04 0.91 10.63
N ALA A 219 6.95 0.05 10.17
CA ALA A 219 6.83 -0.62 8.87
C ALA A 219 5.57 -1.47 8.76
N GLY A 220 5.20 -2.13 9.85
CA GLY A 220 3.98 -2.93 9.94
C GLY A 220 2.71 -2.10 9.82
N GLU A 221 2.63 -1.01 10.59
CA GLU A 221 1.48 -0.11 10.57
C GLU A 221 1.28 0.56 9.21
N ILE A 222 2.36 1.04 8.60
CA ILE A 222 2.35 1.69 7.28
C ILE A 222 1.96 0.67 6.21
N GLY A 223 2.55 -0.52 6.24
CA GLY A 223 2.22 -1.61 5.31
C GLY A 223 0.75 -2.03 5.38
N TYR A 224 0.24 -2.28 6.60
CA TYR A 224 -1.17 -2.59 6.81
C TYR A 224 -2.08 -1.46 6.34
N SER A 225 -1.71 -0.22 6.63
CA SER A 225 -2.44 0.98 6.26
C SER A 225 -2.59 1.12 4.74
N ILE A 226 -1.50 0.90 4.00
CA ILE A 226 -1.50 0.89 2.53
C ILE A 226 -2.36 -0.27 2.01
N TRP A 227 -2.12 -1.48 2.50
CA TRP A 227 -2.89 -2.67 2.09
C TRP A 227 -4.39 -2.49 2.29
N LYS A 228 -4.82 -1.96 3.44
CA LYS A 228 -6.24 -1.72 3.73
C LYS A 228 -6.85 -0.64 2.85
N LEU A 229 -6.11 0.45 2.57
CA LEU A 229 -6.58 1.51 1.67
C LEU A 229 -6.76 1.01 0.23
N THR A 230 -5.96 0.03 -0.17
CA THR A 230 -6.04 -0.55 -1.52
C THR A 230 -7.10 -1.62 -1.68
N LYS A 231 -7.71 -2.13 -0.60
CA LYS A 231 -8.76 -3.16 -0.66
C LYS A 231 -10.15 -2.63 -1.02
N LYS A 232 -10.34 -1.31 -1.06
CA LYS A 232 -11.57 -0.66 -1.54
C LYS A 232 -11.50 -0.44 -3.05
#